data_AF-A0A3D0S522-F1
#
_entry.id   AF-A0A3D0S522-F1
#
_cell.length_a   1.000
_cell.length_b   1.000
_cell.length_c   1.000
_cell.angle_alpha   90.00
_cell.angle_beta   90.00
_cell.angle_gamma   90.00
#
_symmetry.space_group_name_H-M   'P 1'
#
loop_
_entity.id
_entity.type
_entity.pdbx_description
1 polymer ?
#
loop_
_entity_poly.entity_id
_entity_poly.type
_entity_poly.pdbx_seq_one_letter_code
_entity_poly.pdbx_strand_id
1 'polypeptide(L)'
;DYRGAGGPIKVTRNHTPQEGSLQFIQAASDTLGAKILDDYNAESQEGVSRMQQNAAAGLRYSASRGYIHLLKPGGLELQSETLTTKVVIDNGRAVGIEVIDVSKNGGGAKRTIRAGKEV
;
A
#
# COMPACT_ATOMS: atom_id res chain seq x y z
N ASP A 1 19.45 -3.41 10.53
CA ASP A 1 19.49 -4.77 9.93
C ASP A 1 18.13 -5.27 9.44
N TYR A 2 17.03 -5.08 10.18
CA TYR A 2 15.69 -5.55 9.76
C TYR A 2 14.88 -4.57 8.90
N ARG A 3 15.42 -3.36 8.63
CA ARG A 3 14.69 -2.28 7.95
C ARG A 3 15.32 -1.96 6.61
N GLY A 4 14.49 -2.05 5.56
CA GLY A 4 14.82 -1.46 4.28
C GLY A 4 14.86 0.06 4.36
N ALA A 5 15.80 0.67 3.64
CA ALA A 5 15.93 2.12 3.49
C ALA A 5 15.97 2.49 2.00
N GLY A 6 15.61 3.72 1.65
CA GLY A 6 15.64 4.23 0.28
C GLY A 6 14.46 3.84 -0.61
N GLY A 7 13.50 3.07 -0.11
CA GLY A 7 12.27 2.73 -0.83
C GLY A 7 11.33 3.93 -1.02
N PRO A 8 10.37 3.85 -1.97
CA PRO A 8 9.50 4.96 -2.33
C PRO A 8 8.38 5.23 -1.32
N ILE A 9 8.18 4.33 -0.34
CA ILE A 9 7.18 4.45 0.71
C ILE A 9 7.86 4.89 2.00
N LYS A 10 7.51 6.08 2.47
CA LYS A 10 7.96 6.59 3.77
C LYS A 10 7.12 5.96 4.88
N VAL A 11 7.82 5.44 5.87
CA VAL A 11 7.25 4.88 7.09
C VAL A 11 7.75 5.69 8.27
N THR A 12 6.84 6.20 9.09
CA THR A 12 7.20 6.92 10.32
C THR A 12 6.40 6.37 11.49
N ARG A 13 6.78 6.79 12.70
CA ARG A 13 5.87 6.77 13.85
C ARG A 13 5.29 8.16 14.01
N ASN A 14 4.08 8.24 14.57
CA ASN A 14 3.55 9.51 15.03
C ASN A 14 4.54 10.12 16.06
N HIS A 15 4.92 11.38 15.92
CA HIS A 15 5.82 12.02 16.88
C HIS A 15 5.12 12.48 18.15
N THR A 16 3.79 12.63 18.11
CA THR A 16 2.93 13.04 19.23
C THR A 16 1.87 11.97 19.50
N PRO A 17 2.24 10.86 20.18
CA PRO A 17 1.26 9.85 20.56
C PRO A 17 0.22 10.42 21.52
N GLN A 18 -0.99 9.89 21.44
CA GLN A 18 -2.01 10.12 22.46
C GLN A 18 -1.59 9.43 23.76
N GLU A 19 -1.87 10.05 24.90
CA GLU A 19 -1.51 9.51 26.22
C GLU A 19 -2.11 8.11 26.45
N GLY A 20 -3.37 7.91 26.06
CA GLY A 20 -4.03 6.61 26.18
C GLY A 20 -3.32 5.48 25.42
N SER A 21 -2.62 5.78 24.32
CA SER A 21 -1.80 4.78 23.62
C SER A 21 -0.59 4.36 24.44
N LEU A 22 0.03 5.29 25.16
CA LEU A 22 1.18 4.99 26.04
C LEU A 22 0.73 4.20 27.27
N GLN A 23 -0.38 4.62 27.88
CA GLN A 23 -0.99 3.92 29.01
C GLN A 23 -1.38 2.48 28.66
N PHE A 24 -1.96 2.26 27.47
CA PHE A 24 -2.30 0.92 27.00
C PHE A 24 -1.07 0.00 26.87
N ILE A 25 0.01 0.52 26.27
CA ILE A 25 1.26 -0.25 26.11
C ILE A 25 1.82 -0.65 27.48
N GLN A 26 1.86 0.29 28.43
CA GLN A 26 2.36 0.02 29.76
C GLN A 26 1.47 -0.98 30.51
N ALA A 27 0.15 -0.79 30.48
CA ALA A 27 -0.79 -1.71 31.11
C ALA A 27 -0.70 -3.14 30.54
N ALA A 28 -0.51 -3.29 29.22
CA ALA A 28 -0.31 -4.61 28.62
C ALA A 28 0.98 -5.28 29.10
N SER A 29 2.07 -4.52 29.26
CA SER A 29 3.31 -5.02 29.84
C SER A 29 3.12 -5.46 31.28
N ASP A 30 2.51 -4.61 32.12
CA ASP A 30 2.40 -4.84 33.55
C ASP A 30 1.43 -5.98 33.89
N THR A 31 0.33 -6.10 33.14
CA THR A 31 -0.75 -7.05 33.45
C THR A 31 -0.58 -8.40 32.76
N LEU A 32 0.00 -8.43 31.55
CA LEU A 32 0.14 -9.65 30.75
C LEU A 32 1.60 -10.14 30.66
N GLY A 33 2.56 -9.36 31.16
CA GLY A 33 3.98 -9.62 30.94
C GLY A 33 4.42 -9.43 29.48
N ALA A 34 3.62 -8.72 28.68
CA ALA A 34 3.93 -8.50 27.26
C ALA A 34 5.17 -7.60 27.11
N LYS A 35 6.20 -8.08 26.41
CA LYS A 35 7.41 -7.29 26.17
C LYS A 35 7.07 -6.02 25.38
N ILE A 36 7.51 -4.85 25.85
CA ILE A 36 7.43 -3.61 25.07
C ILE A 36 8.52 -3.67 23.99
N LEU A 37 8.13 -3.66 22.73
CA LEU A 37 9.04 -3.72 21.60
C LEU A 37 9.34 -2.31 21.07
N ASP A 38 10.62 -1.96 21.00
CA ASP A 38 11.07 -0.76 20.30
C ASP A 38 10.82 -0.85 18.81
N ASP A 39 10.76 -2.05 18.24
CA ASP A 39 10.42 -2.31 16.85
C ASP A 39 9.74 -3.68 16.70
N TYR A 40 8.43 -3.67 16.41
CA TYR A 40 7.63 -4.88 16.21
C TYR A 40 7.82 -5.56 14.85
N ASN A 41 8.54 -4.95 13.89
CA ASN A 41 8.94 -5.62 12.64
C ASN A 41 10.46 -5.90 12.62
N ALA A 42 11.11 -5.96 13.79
CA ALA A 42 12.50 -6.39 13.90
C ALA A 42 12.55 -7.92 14.14
N GLU A 43 13.51 -8.37 14.94
CA GLU A 43 13.76 -9.78 15.23
C GLU A 43 12.54 -10.52 15.82
N SER A 44 11.81 -9.88 16.74
CA SER A 44 10.62 -10.45 17.38
C SER A 44 9.40 -9.57 17.12
N GLN A 45 8.27 -10.24 16.86
CA GLN A 45 6.95 -9.61 16.73
C GLN A 45 6.08 -9.85 17.98
N GLU A 46 6.50 -10.72 18.90
CA GLU A 46 5.73 -11.03 20.10
C GLU A 46 5.96 -9.97 21.18
N GLY A 47 4.91 -9.20 21.46
CA GLY A 47 4.94 -8.10 22.43
C GLY A 47 3.96 -6.99 22.06
N VAL A 48 4.18 -5.82 22.65
CA VAL A 48 3.35 -4.63 22.47
C VAL A 48 4.22 -3.45 22.03
N SER A 49 3.76 -2.63 21.09
CA SER A 49 4.57 -1.55 20.54
C SER A 49 3.73 -0.40 19.99
N ARG A 50 4.39 0.75 19.77
CA ARG A 50 3.82 1.86 19.01
C ARG A 50 3.83 1.52 17.52
N MET A 51 2.64 1.58 16.93
CA MET A 51 2.43 1.33 15.51
C MET A 51 3.20 2.29 14.60
N GLN A 52 3.72 1.76 13.51
CA GLN A 52 4.27 2.53 12.41
C GLN A 52 3.20 2.80 11.37
N GLN A 53 3.42 3.84 10.58
CA GLN A 53 2.45 4.37 9.64
C GLN A 53 3.14 4.66 8.32
N ASN A 54 2.49 4.30 7.21
CA ASN A 54 2.84 4.81 5.89
C ASN A 54 2.35 6.26 5.80
N ALA A 55 3.06 7.15 6.48
CA ALA A 55 2.77 8.57 6.56
C ALA A 55 4.08 9.35 6.72
N ALA A 56 4.12 10.58 6.22
CA ALA A 56 5.22 11.49 6.49
C ALA A 56 4.73 12.93 6.32
N ALA A 57 5.22 13.83 7.19
CA ALA A 57 4.79 15.23 7.24
C ALA A 57 3.26 15.40 7.30
N GLY A 58 2.59 14.58 8.14
CA GLY A 58 1.14 14.63 8.33
C GLY A 58 0.29 14.05 7.19
N LEU A 59 0.92 13.57 6.11
CA LEU A 59 0.22 13.04 4.94
C LEU A 59 0.38 11.51 4.84
N ARG A 60 -0.70 10.84 4.44
CA ARG A 60 -0.64 9.42 4.06
C ARG A 60 0.28 9.21 2.86
N TYR A 61 1.14 8.21 2.95
CA TYR A 61 1.95 7.68 1.85
C TYR A 61 1.29 6.42 1.28
N SER A 62 0.39 6.60 0.31
CA SER A 62 -0.19 5.49 -0.46
C SER A 62 0.82 4.91 -1.45
N ALA A 63 0.52 3.71 -1.96
CA ALA A 63 1.27 3.11 -3.07
C ALA A 63 1.28 4.03 -4.31
N SER A 64 0.15 4.64 -4.67
CA SER A 64 0.08 5.61 -5.77
C SER A 64 0.95 6.84 -5.52
N ARG A 65 1.01 7.36 -4.29
CA ARG A 65 1.88 8.49 -3.95
C ARG A 65 3.34 8.13 -4.14
N GLY A 66 3.79 6.99 -3.59
CA GLY A 66 5.18 6.56 -3.69
C GLY A 66 5.60 6.18 -5.10
N TYR A 67 4.95 5.17 -5.68
CA TYR A 67 5.37 4.53 -6.92
C TYR A 67 4.92 5.23 -8.20
N ILE A 68 3.81 5.96 -8.17
CA ILE A 68 3.28 6.65 -9.37
C ILE A 68 3.63 8.13 -9.32
N HIS A 69 3.19 8.85 -8.28
CA HIS A 69 3.28 10.31 -8.25
C HIS A 69 4.66 10.86 -7.89
N LEU A 70 5.41 10.21 -7.00
CA LEU A 70 6.73 10.68 -6.57
C LEU A 70 7.85 10.03 -7.38
N LEU A 71 7.82 8.70 -7.56
CA LEU A 71 8.81 7.99 -8.38
C LEU A 71 8.69 8.35 -9.86
N LYS A 72 7.46 8.62 -10.36
CA LYS A 72 7.16 9.05 -11.74
C LYS A 72 7.90 8.23 -12.81
N PRO A 73 7.69 6.90 -12.85
CA PRO A 73 8.36 6.06 -13.84
C PRO A 73 8.04 6.52 -15.26
N GLY A 74 9.09 6.58 -16.10
CA GLY A 74 8.93 6.89 -17.52
C GLY A 74 8.17 5.79 -18.26
N GLY A 75 7.32 6.18 -19.20
CA GLY A 75 6.53 5.23 -20.00
C GLY A 75 5.33 4.61 -19.30
N LEU A 76 4.97 5.07 -18.10
CA LEU A 76 3.75 4.65 -17.42
C LEU A 76 2.54 5.42 -17.96
N GLU A 77 1.53 4.67 -18.43
CA GLU A 77 0.19 5.20 -18.72
C GLU A 77 -0.76 4.83 -17.57
N LEU A 78 -1.47 5.81 -17.02
CA LEU A 78 -2.47 5.61 -15.97
C LEU A 78 -3.87 5.80 -16.54
N GLN A 79 -4.70 4.76 -16.49
CA GLN A 79 -6.12 4.84 -16.83
C GLN A 79 -6.94 4.65 -15.55
N SER A 80 -7.36 5.78 -14.96
CA SER A 80 -8.31 5.79 -13.85
C SER A 80 -9.74 5.66 -14.36
N GLU A 81 -10.67 5.28 -13.49
CA GLU A 81 -12.09 5.13 -13.88
C GLU A 81 -12.27 4.12 -15.02
N THR A 82 -11.44 3.07 -15.03
CA THR A 82 -11.48 1.98 -16.01
C THR A 82 -11.55 0.65 -15.25
N LEU A 83 -12.65 -0.08 -15.42
CA LEU A 83 -12.86 -1.37 -14.77
C LEU A 83 -12.44 -2.50 -15.72
N THR A 84 -11.46 -3.30 -15.31
CA THR A 84 -11.11 -4.55 -16.00
C THR A 84 -12.21 -5.59 -15.83
N THR A 85 -12.74 -6.10 -16.94
CA THR A 85 -13.86 -7.06 -16.94
C THR A 85 -13.44 -8.47 -17.29
N LYS A 86 -12.37 -8.64 -18.09
CA LYS A 86 -11.94 -9.95 -18.58
C LYS A 86 -10.48 -9.93 -19.03
N VAL A 87 -9.76 -11.02 -18.80
CA VAL A 87 -8.48 -11.30 -19.46
C VAL A 87 -8.73 -11.92 -20.85
N VAL A 88 -8.12 -11.37 -21.89
CA VAL A 88 -8.20 -11.90 -23.25
C VAL A 88 -7.12 -12.95 -23.44
N ILE A 89 -7.52 -14.18 -23.75
CA ILE A 89 -6.63 -15.32 -23.99
C ILE A 89 -6.63 -15.66 -25.48
N ASP A 90 -5.46 -15.86 -26.06
CA ASP A 90 -5.25 -16.37 -27.42
C ASP A 90 -4.19 -17.47 -27.40
N ASN A 91 -4.52 -18.63 -27.97
CA ASN A 91 -3.67 -19.84 -27.98
C ASN A 91 -3.06 -20.20 -26.60
N GLY A 92 -3.87 -20.10 -25.55
CA GLY A 92 -3.46 -20.40 -24.17
C GLY A 92 -2.62 -19.31 -23.49
N ARG A 93 -2.32 -18.19 -24.15
CA ARG A 93 -1.57 -17.06 -23.60
C ARG A 93 -2.46 -15.85 -23.34
N ALA A 94 -2.25 -15.15 -22.23
CA ALA A 94 -2.86 -13.84 -22.01
C ALA A 94 -2.28 -12.79 -22.96
N VAL A 95 -3.15 -12.10 -23.71
CA VAL A 95 -2.79 -11.13 -24.76
C VAL A 95 -3.37 -9.74 -24.53
N GLY A 96 -4.07 -9.53 -23.43
CA GLY A 96 -4.63 -8.24 -23.04
C GLY A 96 -5.79 -8.36 -22.06
N ILE A 97 -6.49 -7.25 -21.86
CA ILE A 97 -7.69 -7.15 -21.03
C ILE A 97 -8.83 -6.46 -21.78
N GLU A 98 -10.06 -6.88 -21.52
CA GLU A 98 -11.26 -6.09 -21.79
C GLU A 98 -11.49 -5.16 -20.58
N VAL A 99 -11.84 -3.92 -20.88
CA VAL A 99 -12.18 -2.90 -19.90
C VAL A 99 -13.47 -2.18 -20.25
N ILE A 100 -14.11 -1.61 -19.23
CA ILE A 100 -15.22 -0.68 -19.35
C ILE A 100 -14.81 0.63 -18.68
N ASP A 101 -14.94 1.74 -19.40
CA ASP A 101 -14.76 3.07 -18.81
C ASP A 101 -15.97 3.41 -17.93
N VAL A 102 -15.73 3.65 -16.63
CA VAL A 102 -16.76 3.88 -15.62
C VAL A 102 -16.83 5.36 -15.28
N SER A 103 -17.59 6.15 -16.04
CA SER A 103 -17.90 7.53 -15.65
C SER A 103 -18.92 7.56 -14.51
N LYS A 104 -18.94 8.65 -13.74
CA LYS A 104 -19.92 8.91 -12.67
C LYS A 104 -21.39 8.81 -13.11
N ASN A 105 -21.66 8.88 -14.41
CA ASN A 105 -23.01 8.86 -14.99
C ASN A 105 -23.40 7.52 -15.66
N GLY A 106 -22.55 6.50 -15.55
CA GLY A 106 -22.86 5.13 -15.98
C GLY A 106 -22.48 4.77 -17.44
N GLY A 107 -22.00 3.54 -17.61
CA GLY A 107 -21.99 2.77 -18.87
C GLY A 107 -21.06 3.24 -20.00
N GLY A 108 -19.74 3.20 -19.82
CA GLY A 108 -18.80 3.41 -20.93
C GLY A 108 -18.71 2.21 -21.88
N ALA A 109 -18.18 2.47 -23.08
CA ALA A 109 -17.98 1.43 -24.08
C ALA A 109 -16.93 0.41 -23.61
N LYS A 110 -17.17 -0.86 -23.96
CA LYS A 110 -16.15 -1.90 -23.82
C LYS A 110 -15.03 -1.65 -24.83
N ARG A 111 -13.79 -1.76 -24.38
CA ARG A 111 -12.60 -1.77 -25.26
C ARG A 111 -11.57 -2.77 -24.77
N THR A 112 -10.66 -3.15 -25.67
CA THR A 112 -9.56 -4.07 -25.35
C THR A 112 -8.24 -3.30 -25.30
N ILE A 113 -7.47 -3.54 -24.24
CA ILE A 113 -6.07 -3.08 -24.12
C ILE A 113 -5.19 -4.31 -24.35
N ARG A 114 -4.28 -4.25 -25.33
CA ARG A 114 -3.38 -5.37 -25.68
C ARG A 114 -2.10 -5.32 -24.87
N ALA A 115 -1.56 -6.50 -24.56
CA ALA A 115 -0.29 -6.63 -23.85
C ALA A 115 0.70 -7.51 -24.63
N GLY A 116 1.92 -7.01 -24.79
CA GLY A 116 2.99 -7.71 -25.50
C GLY A 116 3.76 -8.71 -24.66
N LYS A 117 3.82 -8.53 -23.33
CA LYS A 117 4.64 -9.35 -22.42
C LYS A 117 3.81 -9.99 -21.31
N GLU A 118 3.14 -9.18 -20.51
CA GLU A 118 2.42 -9.61 -19.29
C GLU A 118 1.07 -8.90 -19.20
N VAL A 119 0.08 -9.60 -18.62
CA VAL A 119 -1.25 -9.08 -18.29
C VAL A 119 -1.44 -9.18 -16.79
#